data_AF-A0A7X7RNZ7-F1
#
_entry.id   AF-A0A7X7RNZ7-F1
#
_cell.length_a   1.000
_cell.length_b   1.000
_cell.length_c   1.000
_cell.angle_alpha   90.00
_cell.angle_beta   90.00
_cell.angle_gamma   90.00
#
_symmetry.space_group_name_H-M   'P 1'
#
loop_
_entity.id
_entity.type
_entity.pdbx_description
1 polymer ?
#
loop_
_entity_poly.entity_id
_entity_poly.type
_entity_poly.pdbx_seq_one_letter_code
_entity_poly.pdbx_strand_id
1 'polypeptide(L)' 'MILEGKTAIVTGAGRGIGSAIAKTLACEGANVVLNYHGSQERAKAVLQEIEAAGG' A
#
# COMPACT_ATOMS: atom_id res chain seq x y z
N MET A 1 5.48 15.37 -3.34
CA MET A 1 5.00 14.23 -2.55
C MET A 1 5.03 14.63 -1.08
N ILE A 2 3.89 14.60 -0.37
CA ILE A 2 3.82 15.16 1.01
C ILE A 2 4.38 14.21 2.08
N LEU A 3 4.56 12.93 1.75
CA LEU A 3 5.03 11.87 2.66
C LEU A 3 6.40 11.33 2.31
N GLU A 4 7.16 12.03 1.46
CA GLU A 4 8.49 11.60 1.03
C GLU A 4 9.42 11.32 2.22
N GLY A 5 10.04 10.13 2.20
CA GLY A 5 10.93 9.65 3.27
C GLY A 5 10.23 9.20 4.55
N LYS A 6 8.88 9.21 4.61
CA LYS A 6 8.12 8.63 5.73
C LYS A 6 7.84 7.16 5.48
N THR A 7 7.68 6.41 6.56
CA THR A 7 7.26 4.99 6.51
C THR A 7 5.88 4.85 7.12
N ALA A 8 4.97 4.17 6.42
CA ALA A 8 3.61 3.92 6.88
C ALA A 8 3.30 2.42 6.89
N ILE A 9 2.71 1.93 7.98
CA ILE A 9 2.23 0.54 8.09
C ILE A 9 0.72 0.57 7.95
N VAL A 10 0.19 -0.14 6.96
CA VAL A 10 -1.25 -0.24 6.72
C VAL A 10 -1.70 -1.66 7.04
N THR A 11 -2.57 -1.80 8.04
CA THR A 11 -3.22 -3.08 8.38
C THR A 11 -4.50 -3.28 7.58
N GLY A 12 -4.84 -4.52 7.27
CA GLY A 12 -5.97 -4.84 6.39
C GLY A 12 -5.78 -4.34 4.95
N ALA A 13 -4.53 -4.20 4.50
CA ALA A 13 -4.19 -3.57 3.22
C ALA A 13 -4.60 -4.38 1.98
N GLY A 14 -4.99 -5.65 2.14
CA GLY A 14 -5.30 -6.53 1.01
C GLY A 14 -6.62 -6.21 0.28
N ARG A 15 -7.48 -5.31 0.77
CA ARG A 15 -8.74 -4.96 0.07
C ARG A 15 -9.35 -3.65 0.58
N GLY A 16 -10.37 -3.18 -0.14
CA GLY A 16 -11.24 -2.09 0.30
C GLY A 16 -10.46 -0.84 0.71
N ILE A 17 -10.86 -0.23 1.82
CA ILE A 17 -10.27 1.02 2.31
C ILE A 17 -8.77 0.87 2.60
N GLY A 18 -8.34 -0.23 3.21
CA GLY A 18 -6.91 -0.46 3.49
C GLY A 18 -6.05 -0.43 2.22
N SER A 19 -6.54 -1.05 1.14
CA SER A 19 -5.83 -1.01 -0.15
C SER A 19 -5.79 0.39 -0.77
N ALA A 20 -6.88 1.16 -0.66
CA ALA A 20 -6.94 2.52 -1.17
C ALA A 20 -5.99 3.46 -0.41
N ILE A 21 -5.95 3.32 0.93
CA ILE A 21 -5.01 4.06 1.78
C ILE A 21 -3.58 3.72 1.39
N ALA A 22 -3.22 2.43 1.28
CA ALA A 22 -1.88 2.02 0.91
C ALA A 22 -1.41 2.63 -0.41
N LYS A 23 -2.25 2.56 -1.45
CA LYS A 23 -1.96 3.17 -2.76
C LYS A 23 -1.78 4.68 -2.68
N THR A 24 -2.66 5.36 -1.95
CA THR A 24 -2.58 6.82 -1.79
C THR A 24 -1.31 7.25 -1.07
N LEU A 25 -0.93 6.56 0.01
CA LEU A 25 0.28 6.86 0.76
C LEU A 25 1.54 6.65 -0.09
N ALA A 26 1.55 5.59 -0.90
CA ALA A 26 2.67 5.28 -1.78
C ALA A 26 2.80 6.33 -2.91
N CYS A 27 1.69 6.73 -3.54
CA CYS A 27 1.65 7.87 -4.48
C CYS A 27 2.12 9.20 -3.87
N GLU A 28 1.96 9.37 -2.56
CA GLU A 28 2.45 10.54 -1.82
C GLU A 28 3.91 10.40 -1.35
N GLY A 29 4.61 9.34 -1.75
CA GLY A 29 6.06 9.15 -1.55
C GLY A 29 6.44 8.43 -0.27
N ALA A 30 5.48 7.82 0.42
CA ALA A 30 5.77 7.03 1.61
C ALA A 30 6.32 5.64 1.26
N ASN A 31 7.23 5.13 2.08
CA ASN A 31 7.54 3.70 2.12
C ASN A 31 6.38 2.96 2.82
N VAL A 32 5.62 2.15 2.08
CA VAL A 32 4.41 1.50 2.61
C VAL A 32 4.64 0.03 2.93
N VAL A 33 4.27 -0.39 4.15
CA VAL A 33 4.23 -1.80 4.57
C VAL A 33 2.78 -2.28 4.56
N LEU A 34 2.49 -3.29 3.75
CA LEU A 34 1.18 -3.91 3.65
C LEU A 34 1.07 -5.06 4.65
N ASN A 35 0.30 -4.87 5.72
CA ASN A 35 -0.12 -5.95 6.60
C ASN A 35 -1.51 -6.47 6.20
N TYR A 36 -1.65 -7.78 6.09
CA TYR A 36 -2.87 -8.45 5.67
C TYR A 36 -3.09 -9.73 6.48
N HIS A 37 -4.33 -10.23 6.45
CA HIS A 37 -4.69 -11.50 7.04
C HIS A 37 -5.61 -12.29 6.09
N GLY A 38 -5.35 -13.59 5.96
CA GLY A 38 -6.23 -14.54 5.27
C GLY A 38 -6.17 -14.60 3.74
N SER A 39 -5.44 -13.70 3.05
CA SER A 39 -5.25 -13.83 1.59
C SER A 39 -4.03 -13.06 1.11
N GLN A 40 -2.99 -13.81 0.73
CA GLN A 40 -1.73 -13.26 0.21
C GLN A 40 -1.87 -12.77 -1.22
N GLU A 41 -2.71 -13.41 -2.03
CA GLU A 41 -2.94 -13.07 -3.45
C GLU A 41 -3.47 -11.66 -3.58
N ARG A 42 -4.44 -11.29 -2.74
CA ARG A 42 -5.00 -9.93 -2.76
C ARG A 42 -4.00 -8.87 -2.33
N ALA A 43 -3.18 -9.15 -1.32
CA ALA A 43 -2.11 -8.25 -0.92
C ALA A 43 -1.05 -8.08 -2.01
N LYS A 44 -0.71 -9.16 -2.73
CA LYS A 44 0.20 -9.11 -3.89
C LYS A 44 -0.37 -8.28 -5.04
N ALA A 45 -1.67 -8.39 -5.32
CA ALA A 45 -2.31 -7.56 -6.34
C ALA A 45 -2.19 -6.06 -5.99
N VAL A 46 -2.45 -5.70 -4.73
CA VAL A 46 -2.27 -4.32 -4.27
C VAL A 46 -0.82 -3.85 -4.41
N LEU A 47 0.15 -4.70 -4.06
CA LEU A 47 1.58 -4.41 -4.24
C LEU A 47 1.93 -4.15 -5.72
N GLN A 48 1.45 -4.98 -6.64
CA GLN A 48 1.69 -4.80 -8.07
C GLN A 48 1.10 -3.51 -8.61
N GLU A 49 -0.08 -3.11 -8.14
CA GLU A 49 -0.70 -1.83 -8.52
C GLU A 49 0.11 -0.63 -8.01
N ILE A 50 0.66 -0.73 -6.81
CA ILE A 50 1.55 0.27 -6.19
C ILE A 50 2.85 0.39 -7.01
N GLU A 51 3.52 -0.74 -7.27
CA GLU A 51 4.74 -0.79 -8.08
C GLU A 51 4.53 -0.23 -9.49
N ALA A 52 3.40 -0.56 -10.13
CA ALA A 52 3.04 -0.03 -11.45
C ALA A 52 2.77 1.48 -11.46
N ALA A 53 2.41 2.07 -10.32
CA ALA A 53 2.18 3.51 -10.17
C ALA A 53 3.46 4.30 -9.86
N GLY A 54 4.60 3.63 -9.65
CA GLY A 54 5.90 4.27 -9.46
C GLY A 54 6.29 4.53 -8.00
N GLY A 55 5.62 3.90 -7.04
CA GLY A 55 5.97 3.93 -5.63
C GLY A 55 5.10 2.97 -4.85
#